data_AF-A0A1Q5R0Z8-F1
#
_entry.id   AF-A0A1Q5R0Z8-F1
#
_cell.length_a   1.000
_cell.length_b   1.000
_cell.length_c   1.000
_cell.angle_alpha   90.00
_cell.angle_beta   90.00
_cell.angle_gamma   90.00
#
_symmetry.space_group_name_H-M   'P 1'
#
loop_
_entity.id
_entity.type
_entity.pdbx_description
1 polymer ?
#
loop_
_entity_poly.entity_id
_entity_poly.type
_entity_poly.pdbx_seq_one_letter_code
_entity_poly.pdbx_strand_id
1 'polypeptide(L)'
;MNVHKNAPLTPKGREAMVRSVVEGGLNHAAAADLFNTTPKTVAKWVKRFRAEGIAGLRDRSSRPHSSPSQTPPATCKAVAALRRQRHTGKQIAAEAKVSPATVSRILRRLGLNRIRDLEPAEPERRYERESPGEIIHIDIKKLGRFERVGHRVTGDPSGPNK
;
A
#
# COMPACT_ATOMS: atom_id res chain seq x y z
N MET A 1 11.95 -1.79 -5.50
CA MET A 1 11.26 -1.92 -6.80
C MET A 1 11.56 -3.33 -7.30
N ASN A 2 10.54 -4.15 -7.54
CA ASN A 2 10.75 -5.49 -8.11
C ASN A 2 11.19 -5.32 -9.58
N VAL A 3 12.40 -5.77 -9.89
CA VAL A 3 12.91 -5.78 -11.25
C VAL A 3 12.12 -6.84 -12.01
N HIS A 4 11.62 -6.49 -13.20
CA HIS A 4 10.86 -7.44 -14.00
C HIS A 4 11.75 -8.65 -14.37
N LYS A 5 11.18 -9.86 -14.32
CA LYS A 5 11.91 -11.12 -14.60
C LYS A 5 12.59 -11.14 -15.98
N ASN A 6 12.03 -10.43 -16.96
CA ASN A 6 12.57 -10.32 -18.32
C ASN A 6 13.37 -9.04 -18.53
N ALA A 7 13.75 -8.30 -17.47
CA ALA A 7 14.55 -7.10 -17.64
C ALA A 7 15.96 -7.49 -18.13
N PRO A 8 16.42 -6.97 -19.29
CA PRO A 8 17.71 -7.36 -19.87
C PRO A 8 18.90 -6.98 -18.98
N LEU A 9 18.75 -5.93 -18.16
CA LEU A 9 19.74 -5.51 -17.19
C LEU A 9 19.13 -5.40 -15.79
N THR A 10 19.39 -6.42 -14.98
CA THR A 10 19.17 -6.40 -13.53
C THR A 10 20.21 -5.49 -12.86
N PRO A 11 20.00 -5.08 -11.59
CA PRO A 11 20.99 -4.30 -10.84
C PRO A 11 22.39 -4.92 -10.84
N LYS A 12 22.50 -6.24 -10.69
CA LYS A 12 23.78 -6.97 -10.81
C LYS A 12 24.37 -6.87 -12.22
N GLY A 13 23.56 -7.03 -13.26
CA GLY A 13 24.01 -6.88 -14.65
C GLY A 13 24.52 -5.47 -14.95
N ARG A 14 23.88 -4.43 -14.40
CA ARG A 14 24.34 -3.04 -14.52
C ARG A 14 25.65 -2.82 -13.80
N GLU A 15 25.84 -3.43 -12.64
CA GLU A 15 27.10 -3.34 -11.90
C GLU A 15 28.25 -3.95 -12.70
N ALA A 16 28.07 -5.17 -13.22
CA ALA A 16 29.07 -5.80 -14.10
C ALA A 16 29.38 -4.94 -15.33
N MET A 17 28.36 -4.38 -15.98
CA MET A 17 28.51 -3.50 -17.14
C MET A 17 29.28 -2.21 -16.81
N VAL A 18 29.04 -1.61 -15.65
CA VAL A 18 29.73 -0.38 -15.30
C VAL A 18 31.16 -0.66 -14.83
N ARG A 19 31.40 -1.77 -14.12
CA ARG A 19 32.77 -2.18 -13.75
C ARG A 19 33.63 -2.52 -14.97
N SER A 20 33.07 -3.14 -16.01
CA SER A 20 33.83 -3.40 -17.23
C SER A 20 34.32 -2.12 -17.93
N VAL A 21 33.61 -1.00 -17.76
CA VAL A 21 34.03 0.32 -18.23
C VAL A 21 34.98 1.01 -17.26
N VAL A 22 34.63 1.07 -15.97
CA VAL A 22 35.34 1.88 -14.97
C VAL A 22 36.64 1.21 -14.50
N GLU A 23 36.63 -0.11 -14.34
CA GLU A 23 37.76 -0.90 -13.85
C GLU A 23 38.42 -1.67 -15.01
N GLY A 24 37.61 -2.21 -15.92
CA GLY A 24 38.07 -3.02 -17.06
C GLY A 24 38.51 -2.21 -18.29
N GLY A 25 38.32 -0.89 -18.30
CA GLY A 25 38.79 -0.01 -19.36
C GLY A 25 38.03 -0.12 -20.69
N LEU A 26 36.90 -0.84 -20.76
CA LEU A 26 36.09 -0.88 -21.97
C LEU A 26 35.52 0.50 -22.30
N ASN A 27 35.52 0.85 -23.58
CA ASN A 27 34.76 2.01 -24.04
C ASN A 27 33.25 1.71 -24.01
N HIS A 28 32.42 2.77 -24.08
CA HIS A 28 30.97 2.63 -23.98
C HIS A 28 30.34 1.80 -25.12
N ALA A 29 30.94 1.73 -26.30
CA ALA A 29 30.43 0.94 -27.43
C ALA A 29 30.67 -0.55 -27.20
N ALA A 30 31.90 -0.93 -26.88
CA ALA A 30 32.25 -2.32 -26.57
C ALA A 30 31.44 -2.87 -25.38
N ALA A 31 31.24 -2.07 -24.34
CA ALA A 31 30.37 -2.44 -23.22
C ALA A 31 28.89 -2.53 -23.63
N ALA A 32 28.42 -1.71 -24.57
CA ALA A 32 27.05 -1.79 -25.04
C ALA A 32 26.79 -3.09 -25.80
N ASP A 33 27.73 -3.49 -26.67
CA ASP A 33 27.65 -4.73 -27.44
C ASP A 33 27.68 -5.95 -26.51
N LEU A 34 28.63 -6.00 -25.57
CA LEU A 34 28.77 -7.09 -24.61
C LEU A 34 27.53 -7.30 -23.73
N PHE A 35 26.87 -6.20 -23.34
CA PHE A 35 25.70 -6.23 -22.44
C PHE A 35 24.36 -6.08 -23.17
N ASN A 36 24.33 -6.23 -24.50
CA ASN A 36 23.14 -6.14 -25.34
C ASN A 36 22.29 -4.89 -25.05
N THR A 37 22.94 -3.73 -25.02
CA THR A 37 22.32 -2.44 -24.75
C THR A 37 22.83 -1.36 -25.70
N THR A 38 22.53 -0.09 -25.41
CA THR A 38 23.00 1.04 -26.21
C THR A 38 24.12 1.80 -25.49
N PRO A 39 25.09 2.40 -26.22
CA PRO A 39 26.16 3.21 -25.61
C PRO A 39 25.62 4.35 -24.74
N LYS A 40 24.45 4.91 -25.10
CA LYS A 40 23.74 5.92 -24.30
C LYS A 40 23.27 5.36 -22.95
N THR A 41 22.82 4.11 -22.91
CA THR A 41 22.43 3.44 -21.67
C THR A 41 23.65 3.15 -20.80
N VAL A 42 24.76 2.69 -21.38
CA VAL A 42 26.03 2.51 -20.67
C VAL A 42 26.48 3.84 -20.06
N ALA A 43 26.60 4.90 -20.86
CA ALA A 43 27.03 6.22 -20.41
C ALA A 43 26.16 6.77 -19.26
N LYS A 44 24.83 6.57 -19.34
CA LYS A 44 23.89 6.93 -18.26
C LYS A 44 24.23 6.22 -16.95
N TRP A 45 24.46 4.91 -16.99
CA TRP A 45 24.75 4.12 -15.80
C TRP A 45 26.15 4.38 -15.25
N VAL A 46 27.16 4.52 -16.10
CA VAL A 46 28.53 4.93 -15.71
C VAL A 46 28.51 6.28 -15.02
N LYS A 47 27.79 7.27 -15.58
CA LYS A 47 27.62 8.60 -14.96
C LYS A 47 27.01 8.49 -13.56
N ARG A 48 25.95 7.68 -13.40
CA ARG A 48 25.31 7.48 -12.08
C ARG A 48 26.23 6.78 -11.08
N PHE A 49 26.94 5.75 -11.51
CA PHE A 49 27.88 5.02 -10.66
C PHE A 49 29.04 5.90 -10.19
N ARG A 50 29.59 6.74 -11.06
CA ARG A 50 30.64 7.70 -10.66
C ARG A 50 30.15 8.72 -9.63
N ALA A 51 28.87 9.09 -9.67
CA ALA A 51 28.29 10.05 -8.74
C ALA A 51 27.82 9.44 -7.41
N GLU A 52 27.26 8.23 -7.45
CA GLU A 52 26.48 7.64 -6.33
C GLU A 52 26.93 6.21 -5.98
N GLY A 53 27.97 5.69 -6.62
CA GLY A 53 28.44 4.31 -6.47
C GLY A 53 27.38 3.28 -6.86
N ILE A 54 27.40 2.13 -6.18
CA ILE A 54 26.42 1.04 -6.38
C ILE A 54 24.98 1.52 -6.15
N ALA A 55 24.77 2.47 -5.22
CA ALA A 55 23.44 2.99 -4.93
C ALA A 55 22.78 3.66 -6.16
N GLY A 56 23.58 4.29 -7.03
CA GLY A 56 23.13 4.92 -8.28
C GLY A 56 22.64 3.96 -9.36
N LEU A 57 22.90 2.66 -9.23
CA LEU A 57 22.48 1.62 -10.18
C LEU A 57 21.05 1.11 -9.96
N ARG A 58 20.41 1.53 -8.86
CA ARG A 58 19.01 1.23 -8.58
C ARG A 58 18.09 1.96 -9.57
N ASP A 59 16.96 1.33 -9.87
CA ASP A 59 15.91 1.97 -10.67
C ASP A 59 15.37 3.19 -9.93
N ARG A 60 15.34 4.32 -10.65
CA ARG A 60 14.66 5.52 -10.19
C ARG A 60 13.20 5.45 -10.58
N SER A 61 12.36 6.14 -9.83
CA SER A 61 10.96 6.26 -10.19
C SER A 61 10.83 6.89 -11.57
N SER A 62 10.08 6.26 -12.48
CA SER A 62 9.66 6.88 -13.74
C SER A 62 8.52 7.90 -13.54
N ARG A 63 8.08 8.09 -12.29
CA ARG A 63 7.03 9.07 -11.98
C ARG A 63 7.58 10.47 -12.23
N PRO A 64 6.83 11.34 -12.92
CA PRO A 64 7.26 12.71 -13.14
C PRO A 64 7.45 13.44 -11.80
N HIS A 65 8.47 14.28 -11.71
CA HIS A 65 8.74 15.09 -10.51
C HIS A 65 7.63 16.11 -10.25
N SER A 66 7.01 16.63 -11.31
CA SER A 66 5.86 17.53 -11.25
C SER A 66 4.82 17.14 -12.29
N SER A 67 3.53 17.31 -11.97
CA SER A 67 2.44 17.18 -12.92
C SER A 67 1.71 18.53 -13.01
N PRO A 68 1.68 19.20 -14.17
CA PRO A 68 0.99 20.48 -14.31
C PRO A 68 -0.51 20.41 -13.98
N SER A 69 -1.13 19.25 -14.18
CA SER A 69 -2.53 18.97 -13.82
C SER A 69 -2.70 18.51 -12.36
N GLN A 70 -1.65 18.59 -11.54
CA GLN A 70 -1.74 18.29 -10.12
C GLN A 70 -2.68 19.28 -9.44
N THR A 71 -3.66 18.74 -8.72
CA THR A 71 -4.61 19.56 -7.97
C THR A 71 -3.86 20.51 -7.02
N PRO A 72 -4.17 21.82 -7.03
CA PRO A 72 -3.48 22.79 -6.20
C PRO A 72 -3.45 22.40 -4.72
N PRO A 73 -2.36 22.72 -3.99
CA PRO A 73 -2.27 22.44 -2.55
C PRO A 73 -3.43 23.03 -1.74
N ALA A 74 -3.92 24.21 -2.12
CA ALA A 74 -5.05 24.86 -1.47
C ALA A 74 -6.33 24.02 -1.54
N THR A 75 -6.69 23.51 -2.72
CA THR A 75 -7.82 22.60 -2.91
C THR A 75 -7.64 21.30 -2.12
N CYS A 76 -6.41 20.77 -2.06
CA CYS A 76 -6.13 19.57 -1.26
C CYS A 76 -6.36 19.82 0.24
N LYS A 77 -5.98 21.00 0.76
CA LYS A 77 -6.24 21.40 2.15
C LYS A 77 -7.74 21.55 2.41
N ALA A 78 -8.49 22.18 1.51
CA ALA A 78 -9.94 22.33 1.62
C ALA A 78 -10.64 20.95 1.67
N VAL A 79 -10.30 20.04 0.76
CA VAL A 79 -10.80 18.66 0.76
C VAL A 79 -10.52 17.94 2.09
N ALA A 80 -9.31 18.12 2.65
CA ALA A 80 -8.95 17.51 3.93
C ALA A 80 -9.74 18.11 5.10
N ALA A 81 -9.97 19.43 5.11
CA ALA A 81 -10.74 20.11 6.13
C ALA A 81 -12.20 19.64 6.14
N LEU A 82 -12.86 19.65 4.98
CA LEU A 82 -14.24 19.17 4.84
C LEU A 82 -14.38 17.70 5.23
N ARG A 83 -13.38 16.88 4.89
CA ARG A 83 -13.38 15.48 5.29
C ARG A 83 -13.31 15.30 6.81
N ARG A 84 -12.50 16.11 7.51
CA ARG A 84 -12.43 16.10 8.99
C ARG A 84 -13.72 16.61 9.64
N GLN A 85 -14.46 17.49 8.96
CA GLN A 85 -15.83 17.87 9.33
C GLN A 85 -16.87 16.81 8.90
N ARG A 86 -16.45 15.57 8.65
CA ARG A 86 -17.29 14.41 8.28
C ARG A 86 -18.10 14.54 6.98
N HIS A 87 -17.75 15.46 6.08
CA HIS A 87 -18.41 15.52 4.78
C HIS A 87 -18.13 14.24 3.97
N THR A 88 -19.17 13.77 3.26
CA THR A 88 -19.05 12.66 2.30
C THR A 88 -18.24 13.09 1.08
N GLY A 89 -17.65 12.14 0.35
CA GLY A 89 -16.89 12.47 -0.86
C GLY A 89 -17.72 13.22 -1.92
N LYS A 90 -19.04 12.99 -1.97
CA LYS A 90 -19.96 13.68 -2.88
C LYS A 90 -20.20 15.13 -2.45
N GLN A 91 -20.40 15.38 -1.15
CA GLN A 91 -20.54 16.74 -0.60
C GLN A 91 -19.26 17.55 -0.83
N ILE A 92 -18.10 16.96 -0.53
CA ILE A 92 -16.79 17.58 -0.77
C ILE A 92 -16.60 17.92 -2.25
N ALA A 93 -16.99 17.02 -3.17
CA ALA A 93 -16.86 17.25 -4.60
C ALA A 93 -17.69 18.46 -5.06
N ALA A 94 -18.92 18.59 -4.57
CA ALA A 94 -19.79 19.71 -4.88
C ALA A 94 -19.23 21.04 -4.34
N GLU A 95 -18.78 21.06 -3.09
CA GLU A 95 -18.30 22.27 -2.42
C GLU A 95 -16.94 22.74 -2.94
N ALA A 96 -15.99 21.81 -3.08
CA ALA A 96 -14.64 22.10 -3.58
C ALA A 96 -14.57 22.21 -5.11
N LYS A 97 -15.70 22.05 -5.83
CA LYS A 97 -15.82 22.13 -7.30
C LYS A 97 -14.79 21.25 -8.03
N VAL A 98 -14.62 20.01 -7.56
CA VAL A 98 -13.74 19.01 -8.18
C VAL A 98 -14.47 17.68 -8.36
N SER A 99 -14.03 16.86 -9.31
CA SER A 99 -14.69 15.57 -9.54
C SER A 99 -14.59 14.63 -8.33
N PRO A 100 -15.59 13.76 -8.08
CA PRO A 100 -15.53 12.77 -7.01
C PRO A 100 -14.30 11.86 -7.08
N ALA A 101 -13.82 11.54 -8.29
CA ALA A 101 -12.59 10.79 -8.50
C ALA A 101 -11.35 11.54 -8.00
N THR A 102 -11.31 12.87 -8.16
CA THR A 102 -10.24 13.71 -7.63
C THR A 102 -10.29 13.77 -6.11
N VAL A 103 -11.47 13.93 -5.50
CA VAL A 103 -11.65 13.85 -4.05
C VAL A 103 -11.13 12.51 -3.52
N SER A 104 -11.56 11.39 -4.11
CA SER A 104 -11.12 10.05 -3.71
C SER A 104 -9.60 9.88 -3.77
N ARG A 105 -8.96 10.34 -4.86
CA ARG A 105 -7.49 10.30 -4.99
C ARG A 105 -6.78 11.16 -3.94
N ILE A 106 -7.30 12.36 -3.66
CA ILE A 106 -6.73 13.26 -2.64
C ILE A 106 -6.85 12.61 -1.26
N LEU A 107 -8.04 12.13 -0.88
CA LEU A 107 -8.28 11.50 0.41
C LEU A 107 -7.43 10.24 0.60
N ARG A 108 -7.31 9.39 -0.43
CA ARG A 108 -6.43 8.21 -0.39
C ARG A 108 -4.96 8.60 -0.18
N ARG A 109 -4.48 9.64 -0.87
CA ARG A 109 -3.10 10.14 -0.71
C ARG A 109 -2.85 10.70 0.70
N LEU A 110 -3.87 11.31 1.31
CA LEU A 110 -3.80 11.87 2.66
C LEU A 110 -4.12 10.85 3.75
N GLY A 111 -4.49 9.61 3.41
CA GLY A 111 -4.92 8.60 4.37
C GLY A 111 -6.25 8.93 5.07
N LEU A 112 -7.14 9.70 4.45
CA LEU A 112 -8.43 10.15 5.01
C LEU A 112 -9.65 9.52 4.29
N ASN A 113 -9.44 8.42 3.57
CA ASN A 113 -10.49 7.83 2.73
C ASN A 113 -11.50 7.00 3.54
N ARG A 114 -11.14 6.50 4.73
CA ARG A 114 -12.06 5.73 5.58
C ARG A 114 -12.43 6.53 6.83
N ILE A 115 -13.61 6.24 7.39
CA ILE A 115 -14.08 6.90 8.62
C ILE A 115 -13.15 6.59 9.80
N ARG A 116 -12.69 5.35 9.92
CA ARG A 116 -11.70 4.93 10.94
C ARG A 116 -10.38 5.71 10.90
N ASP A 117 -10.07 6.35 9.76
CA ASP A 117 -8.84 7.13 9.62
C ASP A 117 -9.06 8.58 10.12
N LEU A 118 -10.32 9.02 10.26
CA LEU A 118 -10.70 10.30 10.86
C LEU A 118 -10.80 10.19 12.38
N GLU A 119 -11.24 9.03 12.85
CA GLU A 119 -11.37 8.68 14.26
C GLU A 119 -10.70 7.34 14.49
N PRO A 120 -9.39 7.36 14.79
CA PRO A 120 -8.71 6.14 15.21
C PRO A 120 -9.46 5.56 16.40
N ALA A 121 -9.80 4.28 16.32
CA ALA A 121 -10.38 3.58 17.46
C ALA A 121 -9.42 3.71 18.64
N GLU A 122 -9.95 3.94 19.85
CA GLU A 122 -9.14 3.81 21.05
C GLU A 122 -8.51 2.40 21.05
N PRO A 123 -7.26 2.27 21.50
CA PRO A 123 -6.66 0.95 21.68
C PRO A 123 -7.59 0.08 22.51
N GLU A 124 -7.78 -1.17 22.09
CA GLU A 124 -8.52 -2.14 22.87
C GLU A 124 -7.88 -2.24 24.25
N ARG A 125 -8.62 -1.86 25.30
CA ARG A 125 -8.19 -2.06 26.68
C ARG A 125 -8.35 -3.55 26.99
N ARG A 126 -7.29 -4.30 26.73
CA ARG A 126 -7.26 -5.74 27.04
C ARG A 126 -7.23 -5.93 28.54
N TYR A 127 -8.17 -6.72 29.03
CA TYR A 127 -8.21 -7.18 30.41
C TYR A 127 -7.16 -8.30 30.57
N GLU A 128 -5.89 -7.92 30.61
CA GLU A 128 -4.75 -8.83 30.80
C GLU A 128 -4.21 -8.69 32.22
N ARG A 129 -3.71 -9.80 32.76
CA ARG A 129 -3.05 -9.92 34.06
C ARG A 129 -1.83 -10.82 33.91
N GLU A 130 -0.87 -10.66 34.80
CA GLU A 130 0.47 -11.26 34.68
C GLU A 130 0.43 -12.75 35.04
N SER A 131 -0.40 -13.13 36.01
CA SER A 131 -0.48 -14.49 36.52
C SER A 131 -1.82 -15.17 36.22
N PRO A 132 -1.82 -16.48 35.92
CA PRO A 132 -3.05 -17.26 35.83
C PRO A 132 -3.86 -17.18 37.13
N GLY A 133 -5.16 -16.92 37.03
CA GLY A 133 -6.09 -16.87 38.16
C GLY A 133 -6.41 -15.47 38.70
N GLU A 134 -5.69 -14.42 38.25
CA GLU A 134 -5.96 -13.03 38.67
C GLU A 134 -7.24 -12.44 38.04
N ILE A 135 -7.71 -13.03 36.93
CA ILE A 135 -9.01 -12.72 36.32
C ILE A 135 -9.76 -14.03 36.09
N ILE A 136 -11.03 -14.05 36.50
CA ILE A 136 -11.98 -15.10 36.15
C ILE A 136 -13.00 -14.49 35.19
N HIS A 137 -13.04 -14.97 33.95
CA HIS A 137 -14.12 -14.66 33.02
C HIS A 137 -15.27 -15.64 33.25
N ILE A 138 -16.39 -15.11 33.72
CA ILE A 138 -17.63 -15.88 33.91
C ILE A 138 -18.56 -15.53 32.76
N ASP A 139 -18.72 -16.45 31.81
CA ASP A 139 -19.75 -16.35 30.79
C ASP A 139 -20.98 -17.15 31.23
N ILE A 140 -22.15 -16.50 31.26
CA ILE A 140 -23.41 -17.15 31.60
C ILE A 140 -24.22 -17.30 30.33
N LYS A 141 -24.23 -18.52 29.80
CA LYS A 141 -25.08 -18.87 28.66
C LYS A 141 -26.45 -19.33 29.14
N LYS A 142 -27.49 -18.54 28.85
CA LYS A 142 -28.87 -19.00 29.00
C LYS A 142 -29.21 -19.92 27.82
N LEU A 143 -29.26 -21.22 28.08
CA LEU A 143 -29.77 -22.18 27.11
C LEU A 143 -31.30 -22.10 27.07
N GLY A 144 -31.87 -22.27 25.88
CA GLY A 144 -33.31 -22.46 25.74
C GLY A 144 -33.72 -23.70 26.54
N ARG A 145 -34.80 -23.58 27.33
CA ARG A 145 -35.39 -24.75 27.99
C ARG A 145 -36.13 -25.54 26.93
N PHE A 146 -35.65 -26.74 26.63
CA PHE A 146 -36.37 -27.68 25.78
C PHE A 146 -37.32 -28.50 26.65
N GLU A 147 -38.61 -28.50 26.31
CA GLU A 147 -39.62 -29.33 27.00
C GLU A 147 -39.73 -30.73 26.38
N ARG A 148 -39.13 -30.95 25.21
CA ARG A 148 -39.14 -32.24 24.49
C ARG A 148 -37.85 -32.46 23.72
N VAL A 149 -37.59 -33.72 23.42
CA VAL A 149 -36.44 -34.17 22.63
C VAL A 149 -36.61 -33.73 21.16
N GLY A 150 -35.52 -33.26 20.53
CA GLY A 150 -35.55 -32.77 19.14
C GLY A 150 -35.60 -33.89 18.09
N HIS A 151 -36.09 -33.56 16.88
CA HIS A 151 -36.26 -34.48 15.75
C HIS A 151 -34.97 -35.21 15.32
N ARG A 152 -33.79 -34.65 15.60
CA ARG A 152 -32.50 -35.30 15.32
C ARG A 152 -32.31 -36.59 16.11
N VAL A 153 -32.96 -36.70 17.27
CA VAL A 153 -32.93 -37.89 18.12
C VAL A 153 -34.18 -38.75 17.89
N THR A 154 -35.36 -38.15 17.69
CA THR A 154 -36.62 -38.91 17.50
C THR A 154 -36.87 -39.38 16.07
N GLY A 155 -36.15 -38.84 15.08
CA GLY A 155 -36.35 -39.13 13.66
C GLY A 155 -37.65 -38.56 13.06
N ASP A 156 -38.49 -37.91 13.89
CA ASP A 156 -39.79 -37.37 13.49
C ASP A 156 -39.71 -35.84 13.31
N PRO A 157 -39.72 -35.34 12.06
CA PRO A 157 -39.69 -33.91 11.77
C PRO A 157 -41.05 -33.21 11.97
N SER A 158 -42.13 -33.93 12.24
CA SER A 158 -43.51 -33.41 12.27
C SER A 158 -43.98 -32.86 13.62
N GLY A 159 -43.12 -32.87 14.65
CA GLY A 159 -43.45 -32.29 15.95
C GLY A 159 -43.79 -30.79 15.84
N PRO A 160 -44.89 -30.29 16.45
CA PRO A 160 -45.39 -28.94 16.20
C PRO A 160 -44.36 -27.87 16.59
N ASN A 161 -44.04 -26.95 15.70
CA ASN A 161 -43.24 -25.75 16.03
C ASN A 161 -43.96 -25.00 17.17
N LYS A 162 -43.25 -24.76 18.28
CA LYS A 162 -43.60 -23.66 19.19
C LYS A 162 -43.11 -22.37 18.56
#